data_AF-A0A9J7BM34-F1
#
_entry.id   AF-A0A9J7BM34-F1
#
_cell.length_a   1.000
_cell.length_b   1.000
_cell.length_c   1.000
_cell.angle_alpha   90.00
_cell.angle_beta   90.00
_cell.angle_gamma   90.00
#
_symmetry.space_group_name_H-M   'P 1'
#
loop_
_entity.id
_entity.type
_entity.pdbx_description
1 polymer ?
#
loop_
_entity_poly.entity_id
_entity_poly.type
_entity_poly.pdbx_seq_one_letter_code
_entity_poly.pdbx_strand_id
1 'polypeptide(L)'
;MNDEHETVPRGYSGALLGAIAAALLLGIASLIWAWNLSGKLATQQQELSVAKQHNVQLAADLRETDAKLRVTADELEKSLGLTQKQMDARAQQLLARENAQEAASRRLETAQKETAQQVTAVASDVSSVKTDVGGVKTDLGKTKSDLAGAVATLTTMRGDVDGHSSLIARNHDELEILKHKGDRNYYEFTLSKNQKQPVGTVSLELKKTDSKKSKFTLNVYADDKKYEKKDRNVNEPLQFYSGGDRGGLFEVVVNSIDSKNQVKGYLSTPKSAPVPPPLGQ
;
A
#
# COMPACT_ATOMS: atom_id res chain seq x y z
N MET A 1 40.89 -190.52 -4.91
CA MET A 1 39.76 -190.36 -3.98
C MET A 1 39.39 -188.89 -3.92
N ASN A 2 38.08 -188.65 -3.93
CA ASN A 2 37.41 -187.35 -3.90
C ASN A 2 37.50 -186.66 -2.52
N ASP A 3 37.05 -185.40 -2.54
CA ASP A 3 36.58 -184.53 -1.44
C ASP A 3 37.70 -183.89 -0.59
N GLU A 4 37.69 -182.60 -0.23
CA GLU A 4 36.58 -181.73 0.16
C GLU A 4 36.84 -180.23 -0.21
N HIS A 5 35.74 -179.48 -0.24
CA HIS A 5 35.68 -178.02 -0.37
C HIS A 5 36.22 -177.32 0.89
N GLU A 6 37.05 -176.28 0.74
CA GLU A 6 37.28 -175.32 1.84
C GLU A 6 37.28 -173.87 1.35
N THR A 7 36.15 -173.22 1.60
CA THR A 7 35.91 -171.78 1.51
C THR A 7 36.77 -171.05 2.55
N VAL A 8 37.78 -170.30 2.11
CA VAL A 8 38.57 -169.45 3.01
C VAL A 8 37.82 -168.12 3.23
N PRO A 9 37.40 -167.78 4.46
CA PRO A 9 36.65 -166.56 4.74
C PRO A 9 37.57 -165.33 4.67
N ARG A 10 37.17 -164.29 3.92
CA ARG A 10 37.78 -162.95 4.01
C ARG A 10 37.36 -162.31 5.34
N GLY A 11 38.10 -162.57 6.41
CA GLY A 11 37.96 -161.85 7.69
C GLY A 11 38.56 -160.45 7.58
N TYR A 12 37.74 -159.41 7.55
CA TYR A 12 38.22 -158.03 7.65
C TYR A 12 38.83 -157.79 9.05
N SER A 13 40.09 -157.35 9.11
CA SER A 13 40.76 -156.97 10.37
C SER A 13 39.97 -155.85 11.07
N GLY A 14 39.65 -156.02 12.35
CA GLY A 14 38.87 -155.03 13.13
C GLY A 14 39.47 -153.62 13.14
N ALA A 15 40.79 -153.50 12.93
CA ALA A 15 41.47 -152.22 12.78
C ALA A 15 41.07 -151.47 11.49
N LEU A 16 40.83 -152.19 10.39
CA LEU A 16 40.38 -151.60 9.11
C LEU A 16 38.97 -151.03 9.26
N LEU A 17 38.07 -151.77 9.90
CA LEU A 17 36.70 -151.32 10.16
C LEU A 17 36.66 -150.11 11.11
N GLY A 18 37.51 -150.08 12.13
CA GLY A 18 37.67 -148.92 13.02
C GLY A 18 38.18 -147.67 12.30
N ALA A 19 39.16 -147.81 11.40
CA ALA A 19 39.68 -146.71 10.59
C ALA A 19 38.62 -146.15 9.62
N ILE A 20 37.84 -147.03 8.98
CA ILE A 20 36.73 -146.62 8.10
C ILE A 20 35.65 -145.87 8.90
N ALA A 21 35.28 -146.36 10.08
CA ALA A 21 34.31 -145.69 10.94
C ALA A 21 34.80 -144.30 11.39
N ALA A 22 36.08 -144.17 11.77
CA ALA A 22 36.68 -142.89 12.12
C ALA A 22 36.72 -141.91 10.92
N ALA A 23 37.06 -142.39 9.72
CA ALA A 23 37.06 -141.58 8.50
C ALA A 23 35.65 -141.09 8.14
N LEU A 24 34.63 -141.95 8.29
CA LEU A 24 33.23 -141.56 8.07
C LEU A 24 32.76 -140.51 9.08
N LEU A 25 33.12 -140.65 10.37
CA LEU A 25 32.79 -139.65 11.39
C LEU A 25 33.47 -138.31 11.13
N LEU A 26 34.74 -138.32 10.73
CA LEU A 26 35.45 -137.10 10.32
C LEU A 26 34.84 -136.46 9.06
N GLY A 27 34.42 -137.27 8.09
CA GLY A 27 33.69 -136.82 6.91
C GLY A 27 32.39 -136.11 7.28
N ILE A 28 31.56 -136.72 8.14
CA ILE A 28 30.31 -136.13 8.62
C ILE A 28 30.56 -134.85 9.41
N ALA A 29 31.55 -134.84 10.32
CA ALA A 29 31.93 -133.65 11.08
C ALA A 29 32.38 -132.50 10.16
N SER A 30 33.15 -132.79 9.12
CA SER A 30 33.60 -131.80 8.13
C SER A 30 32.42 -131.24 7.31
N LEU A 31 31.43 -132.07 6.96
CA LEU A 31 30.22 -131.65 6.25
C LEU A 31 29.35 -130.74 7.13
N ILE A 32 29.14 -131.09 8.40
CA ILE A 32 28.40 -130.25 9.36
C ILE A 32 29.10 -128.89 9.53
N TRP A 33 30.43 -128.90 9.65
CA TRP A 33 31.21 -127.67 9.77
C TRP A 33 31.14 -126.82 8.48
N ALA A 34 31.25 -127.44 7.31
CA ALA A 34 31.09 -126.75 6.02
C ALA A 34 29.68 -126.14 5.87
N TRP A 35 28.64 -126.82 6.36
CA TRP A 35 27.26 -126.30 6.34
C TRP A 35 27.09 -125.11 7.29
N ASN A 36 27.68 -125.17 8.49
CA ASN A 36 27.70 -124.04 9.43
C ASN A 36 28.46 -122.84 8.87
N LEU A 37 29.62 -123.08 8.23
CA LEU A 37 30.44 -122.06 7.61
C LEU A 37 29.73 -121.42 6.41
N SER A 38 29.06 -122.22 5.56
CA SER A 38 28.25 -121.71 4.46
C SER A 38 27.08 -120.87 4.95
N GLY A 39 26.46 -121.25 6.07
CA GLY A 39 25.42 -120.45 6.73
C GLY A 39 25.96 -119.09 7.19
N LYS A 40 27.13 -119.06 7.84
CA LYS A 40 27.78 -117.81 8.28
C LYS A 40 28.22 -116.93 7.11
N LEU A 41 28.69 -117.54 6.02
CA LEU A 41 29.13 -116.82 4.83
C LEU A 41 27.93 -116.21 4.08
N ALA A 42 26.80 -116.93 4.02
CA ALA A 42 25.54 -116.41 3.51
C ALA A 42 25.02 -115.23 4.34
N THR A 43 25.07 -115.31 5.68
CA THR A 43 24.66 -114.18 6.54
C THR A 43 25.57 -112.97 6.38
N GLN A 44 26.90 -113.16 6.30
CA GLN A 44 27.83 -112.06 6.08
C GLN A 44 27.67 -111.40 4.71
N GLN A 45 27.43 -112.19 3.65
CA GLN A 45 27.14 -111.68 2.32
C GLN A 45 25.86 -110.82 2.33
N GLN A 46 24.84 -111.26 3.07
CA GLN A 46 23.58 -110.53 3.21
C GLN A 46 23.75 -109.25 4.02
N GLU A 47 24.44 -109.26 5.17
CA GLU A 47 24.77 -108.06 5.94
C GLU A 47 25.55 -107.04 5.11
N LEU A 48 26.53 -107.50 4.32
CA LEU A 48 27.31 -106.64 3.44
C LEU A 48 26.45 -106.05 2.31
N SER A 49 25.49 -106.81 1.78
CA SER A 49 24.53 -106.31 0.79
C SER A 49 23.59 -105.25 1.37
N VAL A 50 23.10 -105.45 2.60
CA VAL A 50 22.24 -104.50 3.33
C VAL A 50 23.04 -103.24 3.69
N ALA A 51 24.28 -103.38 4.14
CA ALA A 51 25.16 -102.25 4.42
C ALA A 51 25.48 -101.45 3.14
N LYS A 52 25.69 -102.11 2.00
CA LYS A 52 25.86 -101.42 0.70
C LYS A 52 24.58 -100.68 0.29
N GLN A 53 23.41 -101.28 0.45
CA GLN A 53 22.14 -100.63 0.18
C GLN A 53 21.92 -99.40 1.08
N HIS A 54 22.23 -99.51 2.37
CA HIS A 54 22.20 -98.38 3.30
C HIS A 54 23.15 -97.26 2.89
N ASN A 55 24.37 -97.59 2.44
CA ASN A 55 25.31 -96.58 1.95
C ASN A 55 24.80 -95.88 0.68
N VAL A 56 24.16 -96.63 -0.24
CA VAL A 56 23.55 -96.05 -1.44
C VAL A 56 22.37 -95.14 -1.07
N GLN A 57 21.52 -95.54 -0.12
CA GLN A 57 20.42 -94.72 0.39
C GLN A 57 20.95 -93.45 1.06
N LEU A 58 21.94 -93.58 1.94
CA LEU A 58 22.55 -92.43 2.61
C LEU A 58 23.16 -91.45 1.60
N ALA A 59 23.82 -91.95 0.55
CA ALA A 59 24.33 -91.10 -0.53
C ALA A 59 23.20 -90.42 -1.33
N ALA A 60 22.04 -91.06 -1.48
CA ALA A 60 20.87 -90.46 -2.12
C ALA A 60 20.25 -89.37 -1.23
N ASP A 61 20.06 -89.64 0.07
CA ASP A 61 19.55 -88.68 1.04
C ASP A 61 20.45 -87.45 1.15
N LEU A 62 21.77 -87.65 1.17
CA LEU A 62 22.75 -86.56 1.17
C LEU A 62 22.65 -85.69 -0.09
N ARG A 63 22.47 -86.31 -1.28
CA ARG A 63 22.26 -85.55 -2.52
C ARG A 63 20.96 -84.77 -2.51
N GLU A 64 19.89 -85.35 -1.96
CA GLU A 64 18.61 -84.66 -1.83
C GLU A 64 18.71 -83.48 -0.85
N THR A 65 19.40 -83.66 0.29
CA THR A 65 19.63 -82.56 1.24
C THR A 65 20.50 -81.46 0.65
N ASP A 66 21.58 -81.80 -0.05
CA ASP A 66 22.43 -80.81 -0.74
C ASP A 66 21.64 -80.02 -1.80
N ALA A 67 20.80 -80.71 -2.59
CA ALA A 67 19.92 -80.07 -3.56
C ALA A 67 18.92 -79.10 -2.88
N LYS A 68 18.28 -79.51 -1.77
CA LYS A 68 17.37 -78.65 -1.02
C LYS A 68 18.09 -77.44 -0.42
N LEU A 69 19.26 -77.65 0.19
CA LEU A 69 20.06 -76.57 0.77
C LEU A 69 20.45 -75.55 -0.30
N ARG A 70 20.88 -76.02 -1.47
CA ARG A 70 21.24 -75.15 -2.59
C ARG A 70 20.05 -74.34 -3.10
N VAL A 71 18.88 -74.95 -3.24
CA VAL A 71 17.65 -74.23 -3.63
C VAL A 71 17.28 -73.18 -2.57
N THR A 72 17.31 -73.54 -1.29
CA THR A 72 17.02 -72.58 -0.21
C THR A 72 18.05 -71.45 -0.14
N ALA A 73 19.32 -71.72 -0.44
CA ALA A 73 20.37 -70.71 -0.51
C ALA A 73 20.14 -69.76 -1.70
N ASP A 74 19.82 -70.29 -2.89
CA ASP A 74 19.53 -69.50 -4.09
C ASP A 74 18.27 -68.61 -3.90
N GLU A 75 17.24 -69.13 -3.23
CA GLU A 75 16.02 -68.36 -2.90
C GLU A 75 16.30 -67.28 -1.86
N LEU A 76 17.09 -67.59 -0.83
CA LEU A 76 17.50 -66.61 0.17
C LEU A 76 18.36 -65.51 -0.47
N GLU A 77 19.33 -65.85 -1.31
CA GLU A 77 20.15 -64.87 -2.03
C GLU A 77 19.30 -63.97 -2.92
N LYS A 78 18.34 -64.53 -3.66
CA LYS A 78 17.40 -63.74 -4.48
C LYS A 78 16.53 -62.82 -3.62
N SER A 79 15.98 -63.31 -2.52
CA SER A 79 15.13 -62.51 -1.63
C SER A 79 15.91 -61.40 -0.93
N LEU A 80 17.14 -61.67 -0.46
CA LEU A 80 18.03 -60.67 0.10
C LEU A 80 18.47 -59.65 -0.95
N GLY A 81 18.81 -60.09 -2.17
CA GLY A 81 19.16 -59.21 -3.28
C GLY A 81 18.01 -58.30 -3.71
N LEU A 82 16.78 -58.82 -3.74
CA LEU A 82 15.57 -58.02 -3.98
C LEU A 82 15.30 -57.04 -2.84
N THR A 83 15.47 -57.47 -1.59
CA THR A 83 15.28 -56.62 -0.40
C THR A 83 16.30 -55.49 -0.38
N GLN A 84 17.58 -55.78 -0.67
CA GLN A 84 18.63 -54.77 -0.79
C GLN A 84 18.31 -53.75 -1.89
N LYS A 85 17.94 -54.22 -3.10
CA LYS A 85 17.56 -53.34 -4.21
C LYS A 85 16.35 -52.46 -3.88
N GLN A 86 15.34 -53.01 -3.19
CA GLN A 86 14.16 -52.24 -2.76
C GLN A 86 14.51 -51.18 -1.71
N MET A 87 15.39 -51.52 -0.76
CA MET A 87 15.89 -50.58 0.24
C MET A 87 16.70 -49.45 -0.40
N ASP A 88 17.61 -49.78 -1.33
CA ASP A 88 18.42 -48.78 -2.04
C ASP A 88 17.53 -47.85 -2.89
N ALA A 89 16.54 -48.41 -3.60
CA ALA A 89 15.58 -47.63 -4.37
C ALA A 89 14.74 -46.70 -3.47
N ARG A 90 14.29 -47.18 -2.31
CA ARG A 90 13.59 -46.32 -1.32
C ARG A 90 14.48 -45.24 -0.74
N ALA A 91 15.72 -45.57 -0.38
CA ALA A 91 16.68 -44.60 0.13
C ALA A 91 16.94 -43.49 -0.90
N GLN A 92 17.17 -43.84 -2.16
CA GLN A 92 17.32 -42.87 -3.25
C GLN A 92 16.06 -42.02 -3.46
N GLN A 93 14.87 -42.62 -3.39
CA GLN A 93 13.62 -41.89 -3.52
C GLN A 93 13.39 -40.89 -2.37
N LEU A 94 13.76 -41.27 -1.14
CA LEU A 94 13.67 -40.39 0.03
C LEU A 94 14.63 -39.21 -0.10
N LEU A 95 15.89 -39.46 -0.45
CA LEU A 95 16.89 -38.41 -0.68
C LEU A 95 16.48 -37.46 -1.81
N ALA A 96 15.92 -37.99 -2.90
CA ALA A 96 15.42 -37.16 -4.00
C ALA A 96 14.23 -36.28 -3.57
N ARG A 97 13.33 -36.79 -2.73
CA ARG A 97 12.22 -36.02 -2.16
C ARG A 97 12.70 -34.95 -1.20
N GLU A 98 13.64 -35.27 -0.33
CA GLU A 98 14.20 -34.33 0.64
C GLU A 98 14.90 -33.16 -0.09
N ASN A 99 15.75 -33.46 -1.06
CA ASN A 99 16.41 -32.44 -1.88
C ASN A 99 15.39 -31.58 -2.66
N ALA A 100 14.33 -32.18 -3.20
CA ALA A 100 13.28 -31.44 -3.90
C ALA A 100 12.48 -30.54 -2.95
N GLN A 101 12.17 -31.01 -1.74
CA GLN A 101 11.50 -30.22 -0.71
C GLN A 101 12.39 -29.06 -0.24
N GLU A 102 13.67 -29.31 0.02
CA GLU A 102 14.60 -28.26 0.43
C GLU A 102 14.75 -27.19 -0.66
N ALA A 103 14.88 -27.60 -1.93
CA ALA A 103 14.91 -26.67 -3.06
C ALA A 103 13.60 -25.86 -3.20
N ALA A 104 12.44 -26.50 -2.98
CA ALA A 104 11.15 -25.81 -2.99
C ALA A 104 11.04 -24.80 -1.83
N SER A 105 11.43 -25.18 -0.62
CA SER A 105 11.45 -24.30 0.55
C SER A 105 12.37 -23.11 0.36
N ARG A 106 13.59 -23.32 -0.17
CA ARG A 106 14.52 -22.23 -0.50
C ARG A 106 13.92 -21.28 -1.55
N ARG A 107 13.27 -21.80 -2.60
CA ARG A 107 12.59 -20.98 -3.61
C ARG A 107 11.42 -20.17 -3.04
N LEU A 108 10.66 -20.77 -2.13
CA LEU A 108 9.58 -20.10 -1.41
C LEU A 108 10.12 -18.98 -0.52
N GLU A 109 11.21 -19.21 0.22
CA GLU A 109 11.86 -18.18 1.03
C GLU A 109 12.42 -17.04 0.18
N THR A 110 13.07 -17.33 -0.95
CA THR A 110 13.58 -16.28 -1.85
C THR A 110 12.43 -15.50 -2.46
N ALA A 111 11.37 -16.16 -2.94
CA ALA A 111 10.20 -15.50 -3.48
C ALA A 111 9.48 -14.63 -2.43
N GLN A 112 9.39 -15.09 -1.18
CA GLN A 112 8.84 -14.29 -0.08
C GLN A 112 9.71 -13.07 0.24
N LYS A 113 11.04 -13.21 0.25
CA LYS A 113 11.96 -12.07 0.45
C LYS A 113 11.87 -11.06 -0.68
N GLU A 114 11.87 -11.51 -1.93
CA GLU A 114 11.69 -10.65 -3.11
C GLU A 114 10.32 -9.95 -3.06
N THR A 115 9.26 -10.68 -2.73
CA THR A 115 7.92 -10.10 -2.58
C THR A 115 7.88 -9.06 -1.46
N ALA A 116 8.47 -9.33 -0.30
CA ALA A 116 8.53 -8.38 0.81
C ALA A 116 9.32 -7.11 0.45
N GLN A 117 10.43 -7.25 -0.28
CA GLN A 117 11.20 -6.12 -0.80
C GLN A 117 10.38 -5.30 -1.82
N GLN A 118 9.70 -5.95 -2.76
CA GLN A 118 8.82 -5.27 -3.72
C GLN A 118 7.67 -4.55 -3.01
N VAL A 119 7.03 -5.18 -2.03
CA VAL A 119 5.96 -4.54 -1.24
C VAL A 119 6.49 -3.33 -0.47
N THR A 120 7.69 -3.40 0.09
CA THR A 120 8.31 -2.27 0.79
C THR A 120 8.65 -1.13 -0.16
N ALA A 121 9.19 -1.44 -1.35
CA ALA A 121 9.46 -0.45 -2.39
C ALA A 121 8.16 0.24 -2.86
N VAL A 122 7.12 -0.54 -3.18
CA VAL A 122 5.80 -0.02 -3.58
C VAL A 122 5.18 0.82 -2.47
N ALA A 123 5.31 0.43 -1.19
CA ALA A 123 4.82 1.22 -0.07
C ALA A 123 5.54 2.58 0.07
N SER A 124 6.85 2.62 -0.24
CA SER A 124 7.63 3.85 -0.31
C SER A 124 7.17 4.74 -1.48
N ASP A 125 7.00 4.17 -2.66
CA ASP A 125 6.53 4.90 -3.85
C ASP A 125 5.13 5.49 -3.62
N VAL A 126 4.22 4.72 -3.01
CA VAL A 126 2.87 5.20 -2.65
C VAL A 126 2.93 6.34 -1.62
N SER A 127 3.85 6.28 -0.66
CA SER A 127 4.08 7.38 0.30
C SER A 127 4.62 8.63 -0.38
N SER A 128 5.52 8.49 -1.36
CA SER A 128 6.02 9.61 -2.17
C SER A 128 4.88 10.23 -2.99
N VAL A 129 4.13 9.41 -3.73
CA VAL A 129 2.99 9.88 -4.53
C VAL A 129 1.95 10.58 -3.65
N LYS A 130 1.68 10.07 -2.44
CA LYS A 130 0.77 10.73 -1.49
C LYS A 130 1.27 12.12 -1.09
N THR A 131 2.58 12.29 -0.92
CA THR A 131 3.22 13.56 -0.60
C THR A 131 3.12 14.52 -1.79
N ASP A 132 3.43 14.05 -3.00
CA ASP A 132 3.34 14.83 -4.24
C ASP A 132 1.90 15.31 -4.48
N VAL A 133 0.91 14.42 -4.32
CA VAL A 133 -0.51 14.77 -4.44
C VAL A 133 -0.94 15.79 -3.36
N GLY A 134 -0.38 15.70 -2.15
CA GLY A 134 -0.57 16.72 -1.11
C GLY A 134 0.00 18.09 -1.49
N GLY A 135 1.20 18.10 -2.10
CA GLY A 135 1.83 19.29 -2.66
C GLY A 135 0.98 19.91 -3.78
N VAL A 136 0.60 19.11 -4.78
CA VAL A 136 -0.26 19.55 -5.90
C VAL A 136 -1.59 20.12 -5.40
N LYS A 137 -2.20 19.52 -4.37
CA LYS A 137 -3.43 20.06 -3.77
C LYS A 137 -3.22 21.43 -3.15
N THR A 138 -2.07 21.65 -2.52
CA THR A 138 -1.68 22.94 -1.94
C THR A 138 -1.45 23.98 -3.02
N ASP A 139 -0.68 23.63 -4.05
CA ASP A 139 -0.38 24.50 -5.19
C ASP A 139 -1.65 24.86 -5.98
N LEU A 140 -2.58 23.92 -6.13
CA LEU A 140 -3.87 24.17 -6.75
C LEU A 140 -4.71 25.16 -5.91
N GLY A 141 -4.68 25.01 -4.58
CA GLY A 141 -5.30 25.97 -3.66
C GLY A 141 -4.72 27.37 -3.79
N LYS A 142 -3.38 27.48 -3.86
CA LYS A 142 -2.67 28.74 -4.08
C LYS A 142 -3.01 29.35 -5.44
N THR A 143 -2.95 28.56 -6.52
CA THR A 143 -3.30 29.00 -7.88
C THR A 143 -4.73 29.52 -7.95
N LYS A 144 -5.68 28.86 -7.27
CA LYS A 144 -7.07 29.33 -7.19
C LYS A 144 -7.18 30.67 -6.46
N SER A 145 -6.42 30.85 -5.38
CA SER A 145 -6.36 32.11 -4.63
C SER A 145 -5.72 33.23 -5.46
N ASP A 146 -4.59 32.95 -6.10
CA ASP A 146 -3.87 33.89 -6.97
C ASP A 146 -4.75 34.31 -8.15
N LEU A 147 -5.48 33.36 -8.76
CA LEU A 147 -6.44 33.64 -9.82
C LEU A 147 -7.61 34.51 -9.32
N ALA A 148 -8.16 34.24 -8.14
CA ALA A 148 -9.19 35.08 -7.54
C ALA A 148 -8.69 36.50 -7.27
N GLY A 149 -7.45 36.65 -6.79
CA GLY A 149 -6.79 37.93 -6.60
C GLY A 149 -6.60 38.68 -7.92
N ALA A 150 -6.09 38.01 -8.96
CA ALA A 150 -5.93 38.59 -10.28
C ALA A 150 -7.26 39.06 -10.89
N VAL A 151 -8.33 38.26 -10.75
CA VAL A 151 -9.68 38.64 -11.20
C VAL A 151 -10.18 39.88 -10.45
N ALA A 152 -9.96 39.95 -9.13
CA ALA A 152 -10.32 41.13 -8.35
C ALA A 152 -9.55 42.37 -8.81
N THR A 153 -8.23 42.27 -8.99
CA THR A 153 -7.39 43.35 -9.51
C THR A 153 -7.83 43.80 -10.90
N LEU A 154 -8.11 42.88 -11.82
CA LEU A 154 -8.61 43.21 -13.16
C LEU A 154 -9.98 43.88 -13.11
N THR A 155 -10.85 43.48 -12.18
CA THR A 155 -12.16 44.10 -11.99
C THR A 155 -12.02 45.55 -11.50
N THR A 156 -11.12 45.80 -10.54
CA THR A 156 -10.80 47.16 -10.07
C THR A 156 -10.17 47.99 -11.17
N MET A 157 -9.16 47.48 -11.87
CA MET A 157 -8.51 48.18 -12.99
C MET A 157 -9.51 48.52 -14.10
N ARG A 158 -10.44 47.62 -14.41
CA ARG A 158 -11.51 47.90 -15.37
C ARG A 158 -12.39 49.06 -14.88
N GLY A 159 -12.81 49.05 -13.62
CA GLY A 159 -13.59 50.14 -13.03
C GLY A 159 -12.85 51.48 -13.02
N ASP A 160 -11.55 51.48 -12.70
CA ASP A 160 -10.72 52.68 -12.71
C ASP A 160 -10.53 53.21 -14.13
N VAL A 161 -10.25 52.36 -15.12
CA VAL A 161 -10.13 52.77 -16.53
C VAL A 161 -11.45 53.34 -17.06
N ASP A 162 -12.58 52.73 -16.70
CA ASP A 162 -13.91 53.25 -17.03
C ASP A 162 -14.15 54.62 -16.35
N GLY A 163 -13.66 54.82 -15.12
CA GLY A 163 -13.70 56.10 -14.41
C GLY A 163 -12.73 57.17 -14.94
N HIS A 164 -11.55 56.77 -15.42
CA HIS A 164 -10.54 57.67 -15.98
C HIS A 164 -10.91 58.21 -17.36
N SER A 165 -11.84 57.56 -18.09
CA SER A 165 -12.40 58.15 -19.32
C SER A 165 -13.14 59.48 -19.07
N SER A 166 -13.45 59.84 -17.82
CA SER A 166 -14.12 61.09 -17.41
C SER A 166 -13.16 62.19 -16.92
N LEU A 167 -11.88 61.88 -16.65
CA LEU A 167 -10.96 62.77 -15.92
C LEU A 167 -9.59 63.01 -16.59
N ILE A 168 -9.42 62.64 -17.85
CA ILE A 168 -8.17 62.94 -18.56
C ILE A 168 -8.32 64.29 -19.27
N ALA A 169 -7.77 65.35 -18.65
CA ALA A 169 -7.52 66.62 -19.35
C ALA A 169 -6.46 66.38 -20.44
N ARG A 170 -6.85 66.54 -21.70
CA ARG A 170 -5.98 66.35 -22.88
C ARG A 170 -5.38 67.65 -23.40
N ASN A 171 -5.80 68.80 -22.87
CA ASN A 171 -5.28 70.13 -23.21
C ASN A 171 -5.17 71.02 -21.97
N HIS A 172 -4.46 72.15 -22.12
CA HIS A 172 -4.23 73.13 -21.05
C HIS A 172 -5.53 73.67 -20.45
N ASP A 173 -6.53 73.90 -21.29
CA ASP A 173 -7.82 74.46 -20.90
C ASP A 173 -8.63 73.49 -20.02
N GLU A 174 -8.59 72.18 -20.33
CA GLU A 174 -9.22 71.12 -19.54
C GLU A 174 -8.52 70.90 -18.18
N LEU A 175 -7.19 71.11 -18.13
CA LEU A 175 -6.41 71.07 -16.89
C LEU A 175 -6.77 72.26 -15.98
N GLU A 176 -7.01 73.43 -16.57
CA GLU A 176 -7.44 74.64 -15.88
C GLU A 176 -8.86 74.49 -15.33
N ILE A 177 -9.78 73.87 -16.09
CA ILE A 177 -11.13 73.49 -15.63
C ILE A 177 -11.09 72.49 -14.47
N LEU A 178 -10.19 71.50 -14.50
CA LEU A 178 -10.00 70.53 -13.42
C LEU A 178 -9.40 71.18 -12.16
N LYS A 179 -8.47 72.13 -12.31
CA LYS A 179 -7.94 72.94 -11.19
C LYS A 179 -9.01 73.85 -10.58
N HIS A 180 -9.88 74.44 -11.40
CA HIS A 180 -10.91 75.38 -10.93
C HIS A 180 -12.17 74.73 -10.36
N LYS A 181 -12.40 73.43 -10.55
CA LYS A 181 -13.50 72.72 -9.87
C LYS A 181 -13.31 72.62 -8.34
N GLY A 182 -12.07 72.67 -7.85
CA GLY A 182 -11.74 72.64 -6.42
C GLY A 182 -11.53 74.02 -5.79
N ASP A 183 -11.20 75.04 -6.60
CA ASP A 183 -10.98 76.41 -6.12
C ASP A 183 -12.32 77.10 -5.78
N ARG A 184 -12.47 77.54 -4.54
CA ARG A 184 -13.64 78.30 -4.08
C ARG A 184 -13.22 79.66 -3.52
N ASN A 185 -14.01 80.69 -3.81
CA ASN A 185 -13.87 82.00 -3.18
C ASN A 185 -14.65 82.01 -1.87
N TYR A 186 -14.05 82.51 -0.79
CA TYR A 186 -14.65 82.59 0.53
C TYR A 186 -14.90 84.05 0.91
N TYR A 187 -16.13 84.37 1.32
CA TYR A 187 -16.53 85.69 1.79
C TYR A 187 -17.01 85.58 3.24
N GLU A 188 -16.24 86.12 4.17
CA GLU A 188 -16.62 86.15 5.58
C GLU A 188 -17.74 87.17 5.83
N PHE A 189 -18.60 86.86 6.80
CA PHE A 189 -19.69 87.74 7.18
C PHE A 189 -19.98 87.67 8.68
N THR A 190 -20.56 88.76 9.19
CA THR A 190 -21.18 88.82 10.51
C THR A 190 -22.60 89.35 10.32
N LEU A 191 -23.63 88.57 10.62
CA LEU A 191 -25.02 88.96 10.43
C LEU A 191 -25.69 89.34 11.75
N SER A 192 -26.41 90.45 11.74
CA SER A 192 -27.30 90.87 12.81
C SER A 192 -28.74 90.43 12.53
N LYS A 193 -29.49 90.06 13.58
CA LYS A 193 -30.85 89.54 13.46
C LYS A 193 -31.78 90.57 12.81
N ASN A 194 -32.58 90.11 11.84
CA ASN A 194 -33.50 90.89 11.02
C ASN A 194 -32.84 92.01 10.19
N GLN A 195 -31.52 91.94 9.99
CA GLN A 195 -30.81 92.80 9.05
C GLN A 195 -30.42 92.01 7.81
N LYS A 196 -30.82 92.50 6.63
CA LYS A 196 -30.39 91.94 5.35
C LYS A 196 -29.03 92.54 4.98
N GLN A 197 -28.04 91.69 4.74
CA GLN A 197 -26.68 92.10 4.41
C GLN A 197 -26.20 91.40 3.13
N PRO A 198 -25.62 92.12 2.17
CA PRO A 198 -24.99 91.53 1.00
C PRO A 198 -23.68 90.82 1.38
N VAL A 199 -23.48 89.61 0.86
CA VAL A 199 -22.27 88.80 1.04
C VAL A 199 -21.97 88.13 -0.30
N GLY A 200 -20.89 88.55 -0.95
CA GLY A 200 -20.63 88.12 -2.32
C GLY A 200 -21.74 88.62 -3.28
N THR A 201 -22.27 87.73 -4.11
CA THR A 201 -23.36 88.03 -5.06
C THR A 201 -24.76 87.77 -4.49
N VAL A 202 -24.86 87.33 -3.23
CA VAL A 202 -26.13 87.00 -2.57
C VAL A 202 -26.36 87.92 -1.38
N SER A 203 -27.60 87.95 -0.87
CA SER A 203 -27.88 88.60 0.41
C SER A 203 -28.33 87.60 1.45
N LEU A 204 -27.85 87.76 2.67
CA LEU A 204 -28.17 86.89 3.81
C LEU A 204 -28.92 87.70 4.87
N GLU A 205 -29.89 87.07 5.53
CA GLU A 205 -30.64 87.69 6.63
C GLU A 205 -30.88 86.65 7.74
N LEU A 206 -30.39 86.96 8.94
CA LEU A 206 -30.59 86.12 10.12
C LEU A 206 -31.99 86.32 10.70
N LYS A 207 -32.80 85.26 10.82
CA LYS A 207 -34.16 85.35 11.39
C LYS A 207 -34.23 84.91 12.84
N LYS A 208 -33.55 83.83 13.20
CA LYS A 208 -33.60 83.24 14.54
C LYS A 208 -32.26 82.65 14.90
N THR A 209 -31.96 82.66 16.19
CA THR A 209 -30.81 82.01 16.80
C THR A 209 -31.26 81.37 18.11
N ASP A 210 -30.68 80.21 18.41
CA ASP A 210 -30.78 79.52 19.69
C ASP A 210 -29.36 79.10 20.07
N SER A 211 -28.69 79.94 20.86
CA SER A 211 -27.31 79.70 21.27
C SER A 211 -27.16 78.47 22.16
N LYS A 212 -28.20 78.08 22.93
CA LYS A 212 -28.14 76.89 23.78
C LYS A 212 -28.20 75.60 22.96
N LYS A 213 -28.92 75.62 21.85
CA LYS A 213 -29.05 74.45 20.95
C LYS A 213 -28.13 74.52 19.73
N SER A 214 -27.32 75.58 19.61
CA SER A 214 -26.47 75.85 18.44
C SER A 214 -27.23 75.82 17.12
N LYS A 215 -28.46 76.37 17.12
CA LYS A 215 -29.34 76.41 15.96
C LYS A 215 -29.61 77.82 15.49
N PHE A 216 -29.81 77.99 14.19
CA PHE A 216 -30.20 79.26 13.59
C PHE A 216 -31.18 79.06 12.44
N THR A 217 -31.89 80.14 12.08
CA THR A 217 -32.70 80.23 10.87
C THR A 217 -32.19 81.39 10.03
N LEU A 218 -31.84 81.11 8.78
CA LEU A 218 -31.29 82.07 7.82
C LEU A 218 -32.18 82.16 6.59
N ASN A 219 -32.40 83.36 6.08
CA ASN A 219 -32.92 83.57 4.73
C ASN A 219 -31.76 83.90 3.80
N VAL A 220 -31.68 83.17 2.69
CA VAL A 220 -30.75 83.41 1.59
C VAL A 220 -31.53 84.00 0.44
N TYR A 221 -31.11 85.15 -0.06
CA TYR A 221 -31.67 85.81 -1.24
C TYR A 221 -30.66 85.72 -2.37
N ALA A 222 -31.03 84.99 -3.42
CA ALA A 222 -30.19 84.70 -4.57
C ALA A 222 -31.07 84.64 -5.83
N ASP A 223 -30.64 85.27 -6.93
CA ASP A 223 -31.31 85.24 -8.23
C ASP A 223 -32.83 85.47 -8.14
N ASP A 224 -33.24 86.56 -7.46
CA ASP A 224 -34.63 86.94 -7.19
C ASP A 224 -35.48 85.92 -6.40
N LYS A 225 -34.85 84.85 -5.89
CA LYS A 225 -35.48 83.82 -5.06
C LYS A 225 -35.07 83.97 -3.59
N LYS A 226 -35.99 83.60 -2.71
CA LYS A 226 -35.77 83.54 -1.26
C LYS A 226 -35.78 82.08 -0.81
N TYR A 227 -34.69 81.65 -0.19
CA TYR A 227 -34.54 80.33 0.41
C TYR A 227 -34.49 80.47 1.93
N GLU A 228 -35.53 80.01 2.62
CA GLU A 228 -35.50 79.90 4.08
C GLU A 228 -34.81 78.59 4.49
N LYS A 229 -33.84 78.72 5.39
CA LYS A 229 -33.11 77.59 5.97
C LYS A 229 -33.34 77.59 7.47
N LYS A 230 -34.39 76.89 7.89
CA LYS A 230 -34.88 76.86 9.26
C LYS A 230 -34.19 75.81 10.14
N ASP A 231 -33.94 76.18 11.40
CA ASP A 231 -33.46 75.31 12.49
C ASP A 231 -32.18 74.51 12.15
N ARG A 232 -31.23 75.17 11.48
CA ARG A 232 -29.96 74.60 11.01
C ARG A 232 -28.87 74.67 12.08
N ASN A 233 -27.97 73.70 12.06
CA ASN A 233 -26.89 73.63 13.04
C ASN A 233 -25.70 74.49 12.59
N VAL A 234 -24.96 75.05 13.56
CA VAL A 234 -23.64 75.66 13.28
C VAL A 234 -22.67 74.63 12.71
N ASN A 235 -21.72 75.08 11.90
CA ASN A 235 -20.72 74.27 11.18
C ASN A 235 -21.31 73.25 10.19
N GLU A 236 -22.59 73.37 9.85
CA GLU A 236 -23.22 72.63 8.76
C GLU A 236 -23.14 73.47 7.46
N PRO A 237 -22.67 72.93 6.33
CA PRO A 237 -22.70 73.64 5.06
C PRO A 237 -24.13 73.70 4.51
N LEU A 238 -24.65 74.91 4.32
CA LEU A 238 -25.93 75.14 3.69
C LEU A 238 -25.75 75.36 2.20
N GLN A 239 -26.06 74.31 1.44
CA GLN A 239 -25.95 74.33 -0.01
C GLN A 239 -27.19 74.98 -0.66
N PHE A 240 -26.95 75.81 -1.66
CA PHE A 240 -27.97 76.37 -2.56
C PHE A 240 -27.34 76.74 -3.91
N TYR A 241 -28.16 76.88 -4.95
CA TYR A 241 -27.73 77.27 -6.28
C TYR A 241 -27.96 78.77 -6.50
N SER A 242 -26.99 79.46 -7.10
CA SER A 242 -27.07 80.88 -7.47
C SER A 242 -26.12 81.18 -8.65
N GLY A 243 -26.38 82.23 -9.43
CA GLY A 243 -25.53 82.70 -10.53
C GLY A 243 -26.03 82.39 -11.94
N GLY A 244 -27.31 82.03 -12.12
CA GLY A 244 -27.91 81.79 -13.44
C GLY A 244 -27.20 80.73 -14.29
N ASP A 245 -27.02 80.98 -15.59
CA ASP A 245 -26.45 80.03 -16.57
C ASP A 245 -24.98 79.64 -16.33
N ARG A 246 -24.25 80.40 -15.49
CA ARG A 246 -22.88 80.10 -15.04
C ARG A 246 -22.82 79.80 -13.54
N GLY A 247 -23.97 79.65 -12.90
CA GLY A 247 -24.13 79.43 -11.47
C GLY A 247 -23.67 78.04 -11.06
N GLY A 248 -23.04 77.94 -9.89
CA GLY A 248 -22.63 76.66 -9.31
C GLY A 248 -23.20 76.46 -7.90
N LEU A 249 -22.63 75.53 -7.16
CA LEU A 249 -23.05 75.21 -5.79
C LEU A 249 -22.44 76.22 -4.81
N PHE A 250 -23.29 77.08 -4.25
CA PHE A 250 -22.93 78.02 -3.19
C PHE A 250 -23.15 77.35 -1.84
N GLU A 251 -22.26 77.63 -0.90
CA GLU A 251 -22.35 77.09 0.46
C GLU A 251 -22.21 78.19 1.48
N VAL A 252 -23.20 78.33 2.36
CA VAL A 252 -23.08 79.19 3.53
C VAL A 252 -22.79 78.31 4.74
N VAL A 253 -21.74 78.66 5.47
CA VAL A 253 -21.42 78.02 6.76
C VAL A 253 -21.51 79.09 7.83
N VAL A 254 -22.25 78.81 8.90
CA VAL A 254 -22.28 79.65 10.10
C VAL A 254 -21.45 78.94 11.16
N ASN A 255 -20.36 79.56 11.61
CA ASN A 255 -19.40 78.94 12.52
C ASN A 255 -19.72 79.20 13.98
N SER A 256 -20.24 80.39 14.31
CA SER A 256 -20.54 80.78 15.69
C SER A 256 -21.81 81.60 15.81
N ILE A 257 -22.44 81.50 16.99
CA ILE A 257 -23.53 82.36 17.44
C ILE A 257 -22.99 83.17 18.62
N ASP A 258 -22.48 84.37 18.34
CA ASP A 258 -21.78 85.19 19.35
C ASP A 258 -22.75 85.81 20.37
N SER A 259 -23.99 86.10 19.95
CA SER A 259 -25.03 86.63 20.85
C SER A 259 -26.42 86.16 20.43
N LYS A 260 -27.44 86.45 21.25
CA LYS A 260 -28.86 86.17 20.90
C LYS A 260 -29.30 86.81 19.58
N ASN A 261 -28.53 87.75 19.00
CA ASN A 261 -28.90 88.47 17.78
C ASN A 261 -27.79 88.49 16.72
N GLN A 262 -26.68 87.76 16.88
CA GLN A 262 -25.56 87.84 15.94
C GLN A 262 -24.94 86.47 15.65
N VAL A 263 -24.58 86.24 14.39
CA VAL A 263 -23.84 85.05 13.94
C VAL A 263 -22.67 85.43 13.04
N LYS A 264 -21.63 84.59 13.03
CA LYS A 264 -20.48 84.70 12.12
C LYS A 264 -20.35 83.48 11.24
N GLY A 265 -19.89 83.68 10.02
CA GLY A 265 -19.77 82.61 9.06
C GLY A 265 -19.06 83.06 7.79
N TYR A 266 -19.09 82.19 6.79
CA TYR A 266 -18.59 82.50 5.47
C TYR A 266 -19.51 81.93 4.39
N LEU A 267 -19.50 82.60 3.24
CA LEU A 267 -20.07 82.12 2.00
C LEU A 267 -18.94 81.61 1.12
N SER A 268 -19.04 80.36 0.69
CA SER A 268 -18.15 79.76 -0.29
C SER A 268 -18.85 79.69 -1.65
N THR A 269 -18.18 80.20 -2.67
CA THR A 269 -18.68 80.30 -4.04
C THR A 269 -17.69 79.66 -5.00
N PRO A 270 -18.14 79.03 -6.10
CA PRO A 270 -17.22 78.56 -7.14
C PRO A 270 -16.39 79.71 -7.69
N LYS A 271 -15.10 79.51 -7.99
CA LYS A 271 -14.25 80.57 -8.57
C LYS A 271 -14.74 81.06 -9.95
N SER A 272 -15.54 80.25 -10.64
CA SER A 272 -16.23 80.60 -11.90
C SER A 272 -17.48 81.47 -11.71
N ALA A 273 -17.95 81.65 -10.47
CA ALA A 273 -19.13 82.46 -10.21
C ALA A 273 -18.85 83.96 -10.42
N PRO A 274 -19.87 84.77 -10.78
CA PRO A 274 -19.71 86.21 -10.88
C PRO A 274 -19.11 86.79 -9.58
N VAL A 275 -18.10 87.63 -9.71
CA VAL A 275 -17.46 88.31 -8.57
C VAL A 275 -18.25 89.59 -8.28
N PRO A 276 -18.42 89.99 -7.00
CA PRO A 276 -19.05 91.27 -6.68
C PRO A 276 -18.33 92.44 -7.35
N PRO A 277 -19.04 93.49 -7.78
CA PRO A 277 -18.39 94.71 -8.23
C PRO A 277 -17.47 95.25 -7.11
N PRO A 278 -16.28 95.77 -7.44
CA PRO A 278 -15.38 96.32 -6.43
C PRO A 278 -16.10 97.42 -5.65
N LEU A 279 -16.04 97.35 -4.32
CA LEU A 279 -16.54 98.40 -3.44
C LEU A 279 -15.79 99.69 -3.81
N GLY A 280 -16.50 100.63 -4.42
CA GLY A 280 -15.96 101.96 -4.73
C GLY A 280 -15.47 102.64 -3.46
N GLN A 281 -14.33 103.33 -3.57
CA GLN A 281 -13.88 104.33 -2.58
C GLN A 281 -14.85 105.51 -2.51
#